data_AF-A0A4S3KRP3-F1
#
_entry.id   AF-A0A4S3KRP3-F1
#
_cell.length_a   1.000
_cell.length_b   1.000
_cell.length_c   1.000
_cell.angle_alpha   90.00
_cell.angle_beta   90.00
_cell.angle_gamma   90.00
#
_symmetry.space_group_name_H-M   'P 1'
#
loop_
_entity.id
_entity.type
_entity.pdbx_description
1 polymer ?
#
loop_
_entity_poly.entity_id
_entity_poly.type
_entity_poly.pdbx_seq_one_letter_code
_entity_poly.pdbx_strand_id
1 'polypeptide(L)'
;MSADMLPHALLLATPALAAWFTTSLLAVLALRRPLRALAGPRCAYALWLLPPVAMLASLAANLWPLAPLRWPALTRSVIVLAHAGSGTTAPVASLLPDWIGTLLVGLWLFGSACALLVLLGRYAALRLALRVLPGDTLARHGVEGRHARLDIRRHPAGPALLWAPRPLLLLPPDFERRFDATQRWQILHHELCHRAQGDAWWNLLAALLGALFWWHPLRPWAQRTFALDQEVACDARLFASRQPPALRSYAGTLLQAASTLPLPLGSGVSHPRQLKERIAMLAQTRRSARRRAAGTTLILILLGGAVLAAHSAVPIATRTVAGMNPPTQDISVNDKLPPRYPIDAVKKHEQGTVYLAVLVGTQGMPLSIKQVHKPGPQPAQNLVNASLQAAAKWHFKPATRNGKPVAAWIEVPIQFLIYAEQTPATQHTRKRSA
;
A
#
# COMPACT_ATOMS: atom_id res chain seq x y z
N MET A 1 14.34 -18.45 1.61
CA MET A 1 12.87 -18.52 1.42
C MET A 1 12.58 -19.74 0.58
N SER A 2 11.81 -20.70 1.07
CA SER A 2 11.34 -21.85 0.27
C SER A 2 10.33 -21.38 -0.78
N ALA A 3 10.25 -22.08 -1.91
CA ALA A 3 9.37 -21.75 -3.03
C ALA A 3 7.87 -21.71 -2.64
N ASP A 4 7.47 -22.44 -1.59
CA ASP A 4 6.09 -22.52 -1.11
C ASP A 4 5.60 -21.27 -0.35
N MET A 5 6.50 -20.35 0.04
CA MET A 5 6.15 -19.15 0.82
C MET A 5 5.76 -17.94 -0.04
N LEU A 6 6.11 -17.95 -1.33
CA LEU A 6 5.86 -16.86 -2.28
C LEU A 6 4.35 -16.58 -2.54
N PRO A 7 3.49 -17.58 -2.80
CA PRO A 7 2.08 -17.33 -3.08
C PRO A 7 1.33 -16.75 -1.88
N HIS A 8 1.60 -17.21 -0.66
CA HIS A 8 0.99 -16.67 0.56
C HIS A 8 1.43 -15.22 0.85
N ALA A 9 2.70 -14.89 0.61
CA ALA A 9 3.19 -13.52 0.77
C ALA A 9 2.53 -12.54 -0.22
N LEU A 10 2.28 -12.97 -1.46
CA LEU A 10 1.57 -12.17 -2.48
C LEU A 10 0.09 -11.97 -2.13
N LEU A 11 -0.58 -13.00 -1.61
CA LEU A 11 -1.97 -12.92 -1.13
C LEU A 11 -2.14 -11.87 -0.04
N LEU A 12 -1.20 -11.78 0.91
CA LEU A 12 -1.23 -10.76 1.97
C LEU A 12 -0.81 -9.36 1.50
N ALA A 13 0.10 -9.28 0.52
CA ALA A 13 0.62 -8.01 0.02
C ALA A 13 -0.39 -7.26 -0.87
N THR A 14 -1.24 -7.95 -1.62
CA THR A 14 -2.18 -7.31 -2.58
C THR A 14 -3.17 -6.32 -1.96
N PRO A 15 -3.92 -6.62 -0.87
CA PRO A 15 -4.81 -5.64 -0.24
C PRO A 15 -4.05 -4.48 0.39
N ALA A 16 -2.86 -4.74 0.94
CA ALA A 16 -1.99 -3.71 1.50
C ALA A 16 -1.53 -2.73 0.41
N LEU A 17 -1.05 -3.24 -0.74
CA LEU A 17 -0.64 -2.41 -1.88
C LEU A 17 -1.77 -1.53 -2.39
N ALA A 18 -2.99 -2.07 -2.49
CA ALA A 18 -4.16 -1.30 -2.87
C ALA A 18 -4.47 -0.20 -1.85
N ALA A 19 -4.49 -0.51 -0.55
CA ALA A 19 -4.73 0.48 0.50
C ALA A 19 -3.68 1.61 0.50
N TRP A 20 -2.39 1.27 0.41
CA TRP A 20 -1.30 2.25 0.32
C TRP A 20 -1.40 3.11 -0.94
N PHE A 21 -1.75 2.53 -2.08
CA PHE A 21 -1.98 3.29 -3.31
C PHE A 21 -3.19 4.24 -3.17
N THR A 22 -4.33 3.77 -2.66
CA THR A 22 -5.54 4.59 -2.50
C THR A 22 -5.33 5.73 -1.51
N THR A 23 -4.77 5.46 -0.33
CA THR A 23 -4.55 6.47 0.72
C THR A 23 -3.55 7.54 0.30
N SER A 24 -2.42 7.15 -0.27
CA SER A 24 -1.44 8.09 -0.81
C SER A 24 -2.01 8.92 -1.96
N LEU A 25 -2.82 8.31 -2.84
CA LEU A 25 -3.47 9.02 -3.93
C LEU A 25 -4.45 10.08 -3.41
N LEU A 26 -5.29 9.73 -2.42
CA LEU A 26 -6.18 10.68 -1.74
C LEU A 26 -5.40 11.83 -1.10
N ALA A 27 -4.27 11.54 -0.43
CA ALA A 27 -3.40 12.55 0.15
C ALA A 27 -2.82 13.50 -0.93
N VAL A 28 -2.36 12.97 -2.07
CA VAL A 28 -1.91 13.79 -3.21
C VAL A 28 -3.03 14.71 -3.69
N LEU A 29 -4.22 14.16 -3.89
CA LEU A 29 -5.37 14.90 -4.44
C LEU A 29 -5.85 16.00 -3.49
N ALA A 30 -5.80 15.78 -2.18
CA ALA A 30 -6.12 16.77 -1.17
C ALA A 30 -5.04 17.86 -1.05
N LEU A 31 -3.76 17.46 -1.03
CA LEU A 31 -2.65 18.38 -0.72
C LEU A 31 -2.07 19.11 -1.93
N ARG A 32 -2.28 18.64 -3.16
CA ARG A 32 -1.65 19.25 -4.35
C ARG A 32 -2.03 20.70 -4.57
N ARG A 33 -3.29 21.08 -4.38
CA ARG A 33 -3.76 22.47 -4.57
C ARG A 33 -3.19 23.43 -3.52
N PRO A 34 -3.29 23.15 -2.20
CA PRO A 34 -2.68 24.02 -1.19
C PRO A 34 -1.15 24.04 -1.33
N LEU A 35 -0.51 22.90 -1.60
CA LEU A 35 0.94 22.85 -1.79
C LEU A 35 1.38 23.65 -3.03
N ARG A 36 0.61 23.62 -4.11
CA ARG A 36 0.83 24.45 -5.30
C ARG A 36 0.72 25.93 -4.99
N ALA A 37 -0.29 26.34 -4.23
CA ALA A 37 -0.47 27.73 -3.81
C ALA A 37 0.62 28.20 -2.84
N LEU A 38 1.08 27.32 -1.95
CA LEU A 38 2.04 27.64 -0.89
C LEU A 38 3.50 27.56 -1.34
N ALA A 39 3.92 26.47 -1.99
CA ALA A 39 5.31 26.20 -2.34
C ALA A 39 5.58 26.24 -3.86
N GLY A 40 4.53 26.21 -4.68
CA GLY A 40 4.60 26.33 -6.13
C GLY A 40 4.33 25.01 -6.87
N PRO A 41 4.14 25.07 -8.20
CA PRO A 41 3.77 23.90 -9.01
C PRO A 41 4.75 22.74 -8.97
N ARG A 42 6.05 23.02 -8.83
CA ARG A 42 7.08 21.97 -8.78
C ARG A 42 6.92 21.06 -7.56
N CYS A 43 6.56 21.62 -6.40
CA CYS A 43 6.32 20.83 -5.19
C CYS A 43 5.03 20.02 -5.33
N ALA A 44 3.97 20.60 -5.90
CA ALA A 44 2.73 19.87 -6.17
C ALA A 44 2.95 18.70 -7.15
N TYR A 45 3.75 18.90 -8.19
CA TYR A 45 4.14 17.82 -9.10
C TYR A 45 4.99 16.75 -8.38
N ALA A 46 5.98 17.15 -7.58
CA ALA A 46 6.82 16.22 -6.82
C ALA A 46 6.05 15.39 -5.78
N LEU A 47 4.89 15.86 -5.29
CA LEU A 47 4.03 15.12 -4.38
C LEU A 47 3.54 13.78 -4.98
N TRP A 48 3.48 13.66 -6.31
CA TRP A 48 3.14 12.42 -7.01
C TRP A 48 4.19 11.29 -6.85
N LEU A 49 5.33 11.55 -6.20
CA LEU A 49 6.23 10.52 -5.68
C LEU A 49 5.59 9.66 -4.57
N LEU A 50 4.58 10.20 -3.86
CA LEU A 50 4.04 9.57 -2.67
C LEU A 50 3.41 8.19 -2.95
N PRO A 51 2.55 7.98 -3.98
CA PRO A 51 2.00 6.66 -4.26
C PRO A 51 3.03 5.58 -4.58
N PRO A 52 3.97 5.75 -5.53
CA PRO A 52 4.95 4.70 -5.80
C PRO A 52 5.88 4.44 -4.60
N VAL A 53 6.27 5.46 -3.83
CA VAL A 53 7.11 5.27 -2.63
C VAL A 53 6.35 4.53 -1.53
N ALA A 54 5.09 4.89 -1.25
CA ALA A 54 4.27 4.20 -0.25
C ALA A 54 4.07 2.72 -0.61
N MET A 55 3.82 2.42 -1.90
CA MET A 55 3.69 1.05 -2.38
C MET A 55 5.00 0.26 -2.27
N LEU A 56 6.12 0.83 -2.71
CA LEU A 56 7.42 0.18 -2.61
C LEU A 56 7.82 -0.04 -1.15
N ALA A 57 7.50 0.91 -0.27
CA ALA A 57 7.72 0.76 1.17
C ALA A 57 6.86 -0.36 1.76
N SER A 58 5.60 -0.48 1.36
CA SER A 58 4.73 -1.58 1.77
C SER A 58 5.24 -2.93 1.26
N LEU A 59 5.65 -3.01 0.00
CA LEU A 59 6.23 -4.22 -0.57
C LEU A 59 7.52 -4.61 0.16
N ALA A 60 8.42 -3.64 0.38
CA ALA A 60 9.67 -3.85 1.10
C ALA A 60 9.43 -4.29 2.55
N ALA A 61 8.46 -3.69 3.25
CA ALA A 61 8.11 -4.10 4.61
C ALA A 61 7.60 -5.55 4.69
N ASN A 62 6.89 -6.02 3.66
CA ASN A 62 6.41 -7.40 3.56
C ASN A 62 7.51 -8.40 3.16
N LEU A 63 8.41 -8.02 2.24
CA LEU A 63 9.48 -8.90 1.73
C LEU A 63 10.72 -8.92 2.63
N TRP A 64 11.04 -7.79 3.24
CA TRP A 64 12.24 -7.57 4.05
C TRP A 64 11.90 -6.81 5.33
N PRO A 65 11.17 -7.44 6.27
CA PRO A 65 10.76 -6.78 7.50
C PRO A 65 11.99 -6.41 8.33
N LEU A 66 12.42 -5.14 8.26
CA LEU A 66 13.54 -4.60 9.04
C LEU A 66 13.36 -4.97 10.51
N ALA A 67 14.38 -5.56 11.14
CA ALA A 67 14.40 -5.73 12.58
C ALA A 67 14.03 -4.39 13.22
N PRO A 68 13.08 -4.34 14.17
CA PRO A 68 12.63 -3.07 14.72
C PRO A 68 13.85 -2.30 15.20
N LEU A 69 14.01 -1.07 14.72
CA LEU A 69 15.07 -0.17 15.16
C LEU A 69 14.93 -0.03 16.67
N ARG A 70 15.81 -0.68 17.43
CA ARG A 70 15.82 -0.60 18.90
C ARG A 70 16.33 0.79 19.25
N TRP A 71 15.43 1.74 19.49
CA TRP A 71 15.81 2.98 20.14
C TRP A 71 16.41 2.66 21.52
N PRO A 72 17.66 3.02 21.82
CA PRO A 72 18.21 2.90 23.15
C PRO A 72 17.62 4.03 24.01
N ALA A 73 16.36 3.86 24.43
CA ALA A 73 15.72 4.78 25.35
C ALA A 73 15.04 3.95 26.43
N LEU A 74 15.73 3.77 27.56
CA LEU A 74 15.16 3.51 28.89
C LEU A 74 13.91 2.62 28.92
N THR A 75 13.94 1.45 28.26
CA THR A 75 12.89 0.47 28.48
C THR A 75 13.16 -0.23 29.80
N ARG A 76 12.62 0.34 30.89
CA ARG A 76 12.04 -0.47 31.96
C ARG A 76 11.31 -1.62 31.26
N SER A 77 11.64 -2.86 31.59
CA SER A 77 11.04 -4.05 31.01
C SER A 77 9.52 -4.00 31.20
N VAL A 78 8.79 -3.37 30.27
CA VAL A 78 7.35 -3.50 30.20
C VAL A 78 7.14 -4.88 29.63
N ILE A 79 7.00 -5.84 30.55
CA ILE A 79 6.38 -7.12 30.25
C ILE A 79 4.98 -6.75 29.76
N VAL A 80 4.78 -6.83 28.45
CA VAL A 80 3.45 -6.80 27.86
C VAL A 80 2.79 -8.09 28.37
N LEU A 81 2.09 -7.98 29.49
CA LEU A 81 0.90 -8.80 29.68
C LEU A 81 0.11 -8.58 28.41
N ALA A 82 -0.05 -9.63 27.61
CA ALA A 82 -1.01 -9.66 26.53
C ALA A 82 -2.37 -9.33 27.16
N HIS A 83 -2.69 -8.05 27.24
CA HIS A 83 -4.03 -7.60 27.48
C HIS A 83 -4.73 -8.02 26.21
N ALA A 84 -5.54 -9.08 26.33
CA ALA A 84 -6.68 -9.34 25.47
C ALA A 84 -7.71 -8.19 25.64
N GLY A 85 -7.26 -6.96 25.43
CA GLY A 85 -8.02 -5.87 24.86
C GLY A 85 -7.73 -5.86 23.36
N SER A 86 -7.83 -7.03 22.72
CA SER A 86 -8.27 -7.10 21.34
C SER A 86 -9.67 -6.48 21.33
N GLY A 87 -9.72 -5.14 21.26
CA GLY A 87 -10.67 -4.54 20.33
C GLY A 87 -10.39 -5.24 19.02
N THR A 88 -11.14 -6.29 18.76
CA THR A 88 -11.15 -7.01 17.51
C THR A 88 -11.56 -5.99 16.46
N THR A 89 -10.59 -5.27 15.90
CA THR A 89 -10.46 -5.37 14.45
C THR A 89 -10.10 -6.82 14.18
N ALA A 90 -11.11 -7.70 14.28
CA ALA A 90 -11.06 -8.97 13.60
C ALA A 90 -10.59 -8.59 12.19
N PRO A 91 -9.52 -9.21 11.66
CA PRO A 91 -9.20 -8.98 10.27
C PRO A 91 -10.47 -9.37 9.54
N VAL A 92 -11.12 -8.42 8.86
CA VAL A 92 -12.27 -8.69 7.98
C VAL A 92 -11.92 -9.79 6.95
N ALA A 93 -10.63 -10.08 6.80
CA ALA A 93 -10.08 -11.23 6.09
C ALA A 93 -10.51 -12.62 6.60
N SER A 94 -11.19 -12.78 7.74
CA SER A 94 -11.67 -14.10 8.22
C SER A 94 -13.12 -14.43 7.83
N LEU A 95 -13.79 -13.62 7.01
CA LEU A 95 -15.19 -13.85 6.60
C LEU A 95 -15.33 -14.52 5.22
N LEU A 96 -14.28 -14.49 4.41
CA LEU A 96 -14.30 -15.06 3.05
C LEU A 96 -13.46 -16.36 3.04
N PRO A 97 -13.99 -17.46 2.49
CA PRO A 97 -13.20 -18.65 2.20
C PRO A 97 -11.91 -18.35 1.44
N ASP A 98 -10.82 -19.06 1.75
CA ASP A 98 -9.48 -18.85 1.17
C ASP A 98 -9.49 -18.84 -0.37
N TRP A 99 -10.34 -19.65 -1.00
CA TRP A 99 -10.48 -19.71 -2.45
C TRP A 99 -10.95 -18.39 -3.06
N ILE A 100 -11.72 -17.57 -2.33
CA ILE A 100 -12.14 -16.25 -2.80
C ILE A 100 -10.92 -15.32 -2.85
N GLY A 101 -10.05 -15.36 -1.85
CA GLY A 101 -8.79 -14.62 -1.86
C GLY A 101 -7.92 -14.99 -3.06
N THR A 102 -7.74 -16.30 -3.31
CA THR A 102 -7.00 -16.80 -4.47
C THR A 102 -7.64 -16.36 -5.79
N LEU A 103 -8.97 -16.44 -5.92
CA LEU A 103 -9.69 -16.02 -7.11
C LEU A 103 -9.54 -14.52 -7.37
N LEU A 104 -9.65 -13.67 -6.32
CA LEU A 104 -9.49 -12.22 -6.45
C LEU A 104 -8.07 -11.85 -6.88
N VAL A 105 -7.04 -12.50 -6.32
CA VAL A 105 -5.65 -12.30 -6.76
C VAL A 105 -5.46 -12.78 -8.21
N GLY A 106 -6.04 -13.92 -8.59
CA GLY A 106 -6.01 -14.44 -9.96
C GLY A 106 -6.67 -13.47 -10.95
N LEU A 107 -7.86 -12.96 -10.63
CA LEU A 107 -8.56 -11.95 -11.42
C LEU A 107 -7.76 -10.65 -11.55
N TRP A 108 -7.16 -10.20 -10.45
CA TRP A 108 -6.29 -9.03 -10.45
C TRP A 108 -5.05 -9.21 -11.34
N LEU A 109 -4.35 -10.34 -11.23
CA LEU A 109 -3.20 -10.67 -12.08
C LEU A 109 -3.59 -10.74 -13.55
N PHE A 110 -4.69 -11.43 -13.86
CA PHE A 110 -5.20 -11.55 -15.22
C PHE A 110 -5.54 -10.18 -15.83
N GLY A 111 -6.28 -9.35 -15.10
CA GLY A 111 -6.62 -8.00 -15.56
C GLY A 111 -5.39 -7.10 -15.70
N SER A 112 -4.41 -7.21 -14.79
CA SER A 112 -3.14 -6.48 -14.87
C SER A 112 -2.31 -6.91 -16.08
N ALA A 113 -2.26 -8.23 -16.36
CA ALA A 113 -1.59 -8.78 -17.54
C ALA A 113 -2.26 -8.32 -18.84
N CYS A 114 -3.61 -8.37 -18.92
CA CYS A 114 -4.35 -7.85 -20.07
C CYS A 114 -4.10 -6.35 -20.28
N ALA A 115 -4.16 -5.54 -19.22
CA ALA A 115 -3.90 -4.10 -19.29
C ALA A 115 -2.45 -3.81 -19.72
N LEU A 116 -1.48 -4.60 -19.25
CA LEU A 116 -0.09 -4.50 -19.68
C LEU A 116 0.09 -4.90 -21.15
N LEU A 117 -0.54 -5.97 -21.62
CA LEU A 117 -0.53 -6.36 -23.03
C LEU A 117 -1.13 -5.28 -23.92
N VAL A 118 -2.24 -4.66 -23.50
CA VAL A 118 -2.83 -3.50 -24.21
C VAL A 118 -1.86 -2.32 -24.23
N LEU A 119 -1.17 -2.03 -23.12
CA LEU A 119 -0.16 -0.97 -23.05
C LEU A 119 1.01 -1.26 -24.00
N LEU A 120 1.54 -2.49 -23.99
CA LEU A 120 2.62 -2.93 -24.86
C LEU A 120 2.21 -2.92 -26.33
N GLY A 121 0.99 -3.34 -26.66
CA GLY A 121 0.44 -3.27 -28.02
C GLY A 121 0.33 -1.84 -28.53
N ARG A 122 -0.20 -0.92 -27.71
CA ARG A 122 -0.26 0.52 -28.04
C ARG A 122 1.13 1.12 -28.24
N TYR A 123 2.06 0.73 -27.38
CA TYR A 123 3.47 1.13 -27.44
C TYR A 123 4.15 0.61 -28.72
N ALA A 124 3.97 -0.67 -29.06
CA ALA A 124 4.50 -1.26 -30.29
C ALA A 124 3.90 -0.62 -31.55
N ALA A 125 2.57 -0.46 -31.60
CA ALA A 125 1.87 0.19 -32.70
C ALA A 125 2.38 1.62 -32.92
N LEU A 126 2.54 2.39 -31.84
CA LEU A 126 3.12 3.73 -31.91
C LEU A 126 4.54 3.68 -32.50
N ARG A 127 5.42 2.77 -32.07
CA ARG A 127 6.78 2.68 -32.65
C ARG A 127 6.81 2.36 -34.12
N LEU A 128 5.94 1.46 -34.55
CA LEU A 128 5.83 1.10 -35.94
C LEU A 128 5.39 2.32 -36.76
N ALA A 129 4.38 3.06 -36.30
CA ALA A 129 3.96 4.31 -36.93
C ALA A 129 5.09 5.35 -36.98
N LEU A 130 5.89 5.48 -35.92
CA LEU A 130 6.98 6.44 -35.83
C LEU A 130 8.18 6.14 -36.75
N ARG A 131 8.39 4.88 -37.16
CA ARG A 131 9.47 4.51 -38.08
C ARG A 131 9.30 5.11 -39.48
N VAL A 132 8.06 5.36 -39.88
CA VAL A 132 7.70 5.87 -41.21
C VAL A 132 7.71 7.39 -41.25
N LEU A 133 7.78 8.05 -40.08
CA LEU A 133 7.71 9.51 -40.04
C LEU A 133 9.02 10.16 -40.53
N PRO A 134 8.93 11.33 -41.20
CA PRO A 134 10.11 12.07 -41.62
C PRO A 134 10.96 12.49 -40.42
N GLY A 135 12.27 12.30 -40.51
CA GLY A 135 13.25 12.81 -39.54
C GLY A 135 13.37 14.34 -39.57
N ASP A 136 13.72 14.93 -38.44
CA ASP A 136 14.10 16.34 -38.35
C ASP A 136 15.27 16.55 -37.39
N THR A 137 15.86 17.75 -37.37
CA THR A 137 16.99 18.08 -36.48
C THR A 137 16.76 19.38 -35.70
N LEU A 138 17.10 19.37 -34.41
CA LEU A 138 16.95 20.53 -33.51
C LEU A 138 17.85 21.70 -33.95
N ALA A 139 18.97 21.40 -34.61
CA ALA A 139 19.87 22.40 -35.18
C ALA A 139 19.17 23.33 -36.18
N ARG A 140 18.20 22.82 -36.97
CA ARG A 140 17.37 23.63 -37.89
C ARG A 140 16.52 24.67 -37.17
N HIS A 141 16.30 24.50 -35.87
CA HIS A 141 15.51 25.39 -35.02
C HIS A 141 16.37 26.19 -34.03
N GLY A 142 17.70 26.28 -34.27
CA GLY A 142 18.62 27.05 -33.43
C GLY A 142 18.91 26.45 -32.06
N VAL A 143 18.61 25.15 -31.86
CA VAL A 143 18.91 24.43 -30.61
C VAL A 143 20.11 23.52 -30.83
N GLU A 144 21.25 23.90 -30.25
CA GLU A 144 22.52 23.17 -30.33
C GLU A 144 22.92 22.51 -29.00
N GLY A 145 23.90 21.60 -29.03
CA GLY A 145 24.53 21.04 -27.82
C GLY A 145 23.86 19.79 -27.24
N ARG A 146 23.67 19.72 -25.90
CA ARG A 146 23.27 18.49 -25.17
C ARG A 146 21.94 17.87 -25.62
N HIS A 147 21.12 18.65 -26.32
CA HIS A 147 19.83 18.20 -26.86
C HIS A 147 19.93 17.69 -28.30
N ALA A 148 21.06 17.85 -29.01
CA ALA A 148 21.23 17.47 -30.41
C ALA A 148 21.03 15.97 -30.70
N ARG A 149 21.13 15.10 -29.67
CA ARG A 149 20.87 13.65 -29.77
C ARG A 149 19.41 13.26 -29.53
N LEU A 150 18.50 14.23 -29.39
CA LEU A 150 17.07 13.96 -29.28
C LEU A 150 16.54 13.54 -30.66
N ASP A 151 15.85 12.40 -30.72
CA ASP A 151 15.19 11.97 -31.95
C ASP A 151 14.00 12.90 -32.21
N ILE A 152 13.80 13.32 -33.45
CA ILE A 152 12.72 14.25 -33.83
C ILE A 152 12.01 13.73 -35.06
N ARG A 153 10.68 13.75 -35.03
CA ARG A 153 9.84 13.34 -36.15
C ARG A 153 8.75 14.37 -36.40
N ARG A 154 8.38 14.55 -37.67
CA ARG A 154 7.24 15.40 -38.05
C ARG A 154 5.93 14.61 -37.97
N HIS A 155 4.97 15.10 -37.19
CA HIS A 155 3.67 14.46 -37.00
C HIS A 155 2.58 15.48 -36.61
N PRO A 156 1.36 15.42 -37.18
CA PRO A 156 0.28 16.37 -36.88
C PRO A 156 -0.16 16.44 -35.40
N ALA A 157 0.13 15.39 -34.62
CA ALA A 157 -0.19 15.37 -33.18
C ALA A 157 0.84 16.08 -32.30
N GLY A 158 1.95 16.59 -32.87
CA GLY A 158 2.89 17.44 -32.15
C GLY A 158 2.40 18.89 -31.97
N PRO A 159 3.03 19.70 -31.10
CA PRO A 159 4.24 19.40 -30.34
C PRO A 159 3.98 18.43 -29.18
N ALA A 160 4.83 17.42 -29.04
CA ALA A 160 4.76 16.48 -27.91
C ALA A 160 6.06 15.72 -27.71
N LEU A 161 6.52 15.63 -26.46
CA LEU A 161 7.54 14.68 -26.06
C LEU A 161 6.92 13.32 -25.71
N LEU A 162 7.41 12.26 -26.35
CA LEU A 162 6.97 10.89 -26.14
C LEU A 162 8.09 10.04 -25.55
N TRP A 163 7.69 9.03 -24.77
CA TRP A 163 8.39 7.74 -24.62
C TRP A 163 9.68 7.67 -23.76
N ALA A 164 9.89 6.52 -23.11
CA ALA A 164 11.12 6.11 -22.45
C ALA A 164 11.57 4.70 -22.93
N PRO A 165 12.88 4.38 -23.08
CA PRO A 165 14.04 5.10 -22.54
C PRO A 165 14.66 6.15 -23.47
N ARG A 166 14.28 6.18 -24.75
CA ARG A 166 14.78 7.18 -25.71
C ARG A 166 13.66 8.16 -26.03
N PRO A 167 13.65 9.38 -25.44
CA PRO A 167 12.60 10.36 -25.69
C PRO A 167 12.60 10.76 -27.16
N LEU A 168 11.41 10.93 -27.72
CA LEU A 168 11.17 11.36 -29.09
C LEU A 168 10.37 12.65 -29.06
N LEU A 169 10.84 13.67 -29.77
CA LEU A 169 10.10 14.92 -29.95
C LEU A 169 9.29 14.85 -31.25
N LEU A 170 7.98 15.04 -31.14
CA LEU A 170 7.13 15.26 -32.31
C LEU A 170 6.93 16.75 -32.52
N LEU A 171 7.11 17.20 -33.75
CA LEU A 171 6.78 18.56 -34.19
C LEU A 171 5.71 18.49 -35.29
N PRO A 172 4.77 19.43 -35.36
CA PRO A 172 3.80 19.45 -36.45
C PRO A 172 4.52 19.69 -37.80
N PRO A 173 4.05 19.12 -38.92
CA PRO A 173 4.74 19.24 -40.21
C PRO A 173 4.88 20.69 -40.71
N ASP A 174 3.94 21.56 -40.29
CA ASP A 174 3.86 22.97 -40.62
C ASP A 174 4.42 23.88 -39.50
N PHE A 175 5.28 23.35 -38.61
CA PHE A 175 5.78 24.05 -37.42
C PHE A 175 6.39 25.44 -37.73
N GLU A 176 7.16 25.55 -38.80
CA GLU A 176 7.82 26.79 -39.21
C GLU A 176 6.87 27.82 -39.82
N ARG A 177 5.78 27.36 -40.42
CA ARG A 177 4.75 28.22 -41.02
C ARG A 177 3.70 28.64 -40.00
N ARG A 178 3.34 27.74 -39.08
CA ARG A 178 2.30 27.94 -38.07
C ARG A 178 2.77 28.84 -36.94
N PHE A 179 4.05 28.80 -36.57
CA PHE A 179 4.58 29.50 -35.41
C PHE A 179 5.74 30.43 -35.77
N ASP A 180 5.69 31.66 -35.27
CA ASP A 180 6.80 32.61 -35.40
C ASP A 180 8.05 32.15 -34.62
N ALA A 181 9.18 32.86 -34.75
CA ALA A 181 10.42 32.49 -34.07
C ALA A 181 10.30 32.45 -32.53
N THR A 182 9.55 33.39 -31.96
CA THR A 182 9.32 33.48 -30.50
C THR A 182 8.45 32.32 -30.02
N GLN A 183 7.37 32.02 -30.74
CA GLN A 183 6.46 30.92 -30.43
C GLN A 183 7.16 29.57 -30.57
N ARG A 184 7.97 29.38 -31.63
CA ARG A 184 8.77 28.16 -31.80
C ARG A 184 9.75 27.97 -30.65
N TRP A 185 10.43 29.02 -30.23
CA TRP A 185 11.32 28.99 -29.08
C TRP A 185 10.57 28.59 -27.80
N GLN A 186 9.39 29.19 -27.55
CA GLN A 186 8.55 28.87 -26.40
C GLN A 186 8.13 27.39 -26.37
N ILE A 187 7.67 26.87 -27.51
CA ILE A 187 7.25 25.46 -27.65
C ILE A 187 8.45 24.53 -27.42
N LEU A 188 9.57 24.77 -28.08
CA LEU A 188 10.76 23.92 -27.95
C LEU A 188 11.30 23.93 -26.53
N HIS A 189 11.37 25.09 -25.87
CA HIS A 189 11.79 25.16 -24.48
C HIS A 189 10.84 24.43 -23.52
N HIS A 190 9.53 24.44 -23.78
CA HIS A 190 8.55 23.65 -23.03
C HIS A 190 8.79 22.14 -23.20
N GLU A 191 8.94 21.66 -24.43
CA GLU A 191 9.17 20.24 -24.69
C GLU A 191 10.52 19.74 -24.16
N LEU A 192 11.56 20.57 -24.25
CA LEU A 192 12.88 20.28 -23.67
C LEU A 192 12.84 20.27 -22.14
N CYS A 193 11.92 21.02 -21.52
CA CYS A 193 11.67 20.97 -20.09
C CYS A 193 11.16 19.59 -19.65
N HIS A 194 10.21 19.02 -20.40
CA HIS A 194 9.74 17.64 -20.17
C HIS A 194 10.89 16.63 -20.27
N ARG A 195 11.77 16.81 -21.26
CA ARG A 195 12.96 15.94 -21.42
C ARG A 195 13.90 16.06 -20.23
N ALA A 196 14.18 17.28 -19.78
CA ALA A 196 15.06 17.53 -18.64
C ALA A 196 14.49 17.00 -17.32
N GLN A 197 13.16 16.93 -17.18
CA GLN A 197 12.48 16.33 -16.03
C GLN A 197 12.39 14.81 -16.08
N GLY A 198 12.61 14.21 -17.25
CA GLY A 198 12.36 12.79 -17.45
C GLY A 198 10.87 12.46 -17.43
N ASP A 199 10.00 13.38 -17.85
CA ASP A 199 8.55 13.23 -17.77
C ASP A 199 8.03 12.01 -18.55
N ALA A 200 8.76 11.57 -19.58
CA ALA A 200 8.43 10.33 -20.28
C ALA A 200 8.58 9.07 -19.40
N TRP A 201 9.54 9.05 -18.46
CA TRP A 201 9.65 7.97 -17.47
C TRP A 201 8.51 8.02 -16.46
N TRP A 202 8.13 9.21 -16.05
CA TRP A 202 6.98 9.41 -15.17
C TRP A 202 5.66 8.97 -15.82
N ASN A 203 5.47 9.27 -17.11
CA ASN A 203 4.31 8.82 -17.87
C ASN A 203 4.30 7.29 -18.02
N LEU A 204 5.47 6.66 -18.22
CA LEU A 204 5.58 5.20 -18.21
C LEU A 204 5.20 4.62 -16.85
N LEU A 205 5.74 5.17 -15.74
CA LEU A 205 5.40 4.72 -14.39
C LEU A 205 3.90 4.87 -14.10
N ALA A 206 3.30 6.00 -14.45
CA ALA A 206 1.86 6.24 -14.29
C ALA A 206 1.01 5.26 -15.12
N ALA A 207 1.47 4.86 -16.31
CA ALA A 207 0.80 3.86 -17.12
C ALA A 207 0.94 2.45 -16.56
N LEU A 208 2.11 2.07 -16.05
CA LEU A 208 2.35 0.79 -15.37
C LEU A 208 1.48 0.68 -14.11
N LEU A 209 1.44 1.72 -13.28
CA LEU A 209 0.52 1.78 -12.12
C LEU A 209 -0.94 1.73 -12.57
N GLY A 210 -1.28 2.41 -13.68
CA GLY A 210 -2.61 2.37 -14.26
C GLY A 210 -3.04 0.99 -14.81
N ALA A 211 -2.08 0.15 -15.21
CA ALA A 211 -2.31 -1.23 -15.58
C ALA A 211 -2.46 -2.13 -14.35
N LEU A 212 -1.63 -1.92 -13.32
CA LEU A 212 -1.69 -2.65 -12.05
C LEU A 212 -3.00 -2.38 -11.27
N PHE A 213 -3.50 -1.16 -11.37
CA PHE A 213 -4.74 -0.70 -10.75
C PHE A 213 -5.82 -0.40 -11.79
N TRP A 214 -5.94 -1.26 -12.81
CA TRP A 214 -6.90 -1.09 -13.92
C TRP A 214 -8.35 -0.90 -13.45
N TRP A 215 -8.73 -1.53 -12.33
CA TRP A 215 -10.07 -1.49 -11.72
C TRP A 215 -10.29 -0.28 -10.80
N HIS A 216 -9.24 0.46 -10.44
CA HIS A 216 -9.32 1.45 -9.36
C HIS A 216 -10.08 2.72 -9.79
N PRO A 217 -11.13 3.14 -9.05
CA PRO A 217 -12.05 4.20 -9.49
C PRO A 217 -11.39 5.58 -9.62
N LEU A 218 -10.39 5.88 -8.78
CA LEU A 218 -9.67 7.15 -8.84
C LEU A 218 -8.63 7.22 -9.97
N ARG A 219 -8.34 6.12 -10.66
CA ARG A 219 -7.29 6.06 -11.71
C ARG A 219 -7.44 7.11 -12.81
N PRO A 220 -8.59 7.22 -13.52
CA PRO A 220 -8.73 8.21 -14.60
C PRO A 220 -8.66 9.65 -14.09
N TRP A 221 -9.10 9.90 -12.85
CA TRP A 221 -8.96 11.21 -12.24
C TRP A 221 -7.50 11.52 -11.92
N ALA A 222 -6.81 10.59 -11.26
CA ALA A 222 -5.39 10.67 -10.94
C ALA A 222 -4.53 10.98 -12.16
N GLN A 223 -4.73 10.24 -13.26
CA GLN A 223 -3.99 10.41 -14.51
C GLN A 223 -4.17 11.81 -15.11
N ARG A 224 -5.42 12.32 -15.16
CA ARG A 224 -5.70 13.66 -15.66
C ARG A 224 -5.08 14.75 -14.78
N THR A 225 -5.11 14.56 -13.46
CA THR A 225 -4.58 15.53 -12.51
C THR A 225 -3.06 15.53 -12.47
N PHE A 226 -2.45 14.36 -12.60
CA PHE A 226 -1.01 14.18 -12.73
C PHE A 226 -0.48 14.89 -13.98
N ALA A 227 -1.12 14.65 -15.14
CA ALA A 227 -0.75 15.31 -16.40
C ALA A 227 -0.86 16.84 -16.30
N LEU A 228 -1.93 17.34 -15.69
CA LEU A 228 -2.09 18.78 -15.46
C LEU A 228 -0.99 19.35 -14.54
N ASP A 229 -0.67 18.69 -13.42
CA ASP A 229 0.38 19.17 -12.51
C ASP A 229 1.77 19.11 -13.18
N GLN A 230 2.00 18.15 -14.08
CA GLN A 230 3.20 18.07 -14.93
C GLN A 230 3.29 19.27 -15.89
N GLU A 231 2.23 19.58 -16.64
CA GLU A 231 2.18 20.74 -17.55
C GLU A 231 2.41 22.06 -16.80
N VAL A 232 1.72 22.27 -15.67
CA VAL A 232 1.86 23.49 -14.87
C VAL A 232 3.26 23.61 -14.27
N ALA A 233 3.91 22.48 -13.91
CA ALA A 233 5.30 22.49 -13.44
C ALA A 233 6.31 22.82 -14.56
N CYS A 234 6.06 22.37 -15.79
CA CYS A 234 6.81 22.77 -16.98
C CYS A 234 6.66 24.26 -17.27
N ASP A 235 5.42 24.76 -17.34
CA ASP A 235 5.11 26.16 -17.55
C ASP A 235 5.84 27.03 -16.49
N ALA A 236 5.76 26.65 -15.21
CA ALA A 236 6.45 27.37 -14.13
C ALA A 236 7.98 27.35 -14.24
N ARG A 237 8.58 26.37 -14.93
CA ARG A 237 10.03 26.35 -15.23
C ARG A 237 10.37 27.32 -16.35
N LEU A 238 9.55 27.39 -17.39
CA LEU A 238 9.73 28.36 -18.47
C LEU A 238 9.71 29.80 -17.96
N PHE A 239 8.74 30.15 -17.10
CA PHE A 239 8.64 31.48 -16.48
C PHE A 239 9.68 31.75 -15.38
N ALA A 240 10.35 30.70 -14.88
CA ALA A 240 11.47 30.83 -13.96
C ALA A 240 12.83 30.89 -14.68
N SER A 241 12.87 30.80 -16.01
CA SER A 241 14.09 30.88 -16.80
C SER A 241 14.71 32.29 -16.77
N ARG A 242 15.94 32.43 -17.31
CA ARG A 242 16.64 33.72 -17.39
C ARG A 242 15.91 34.73 -18.29
N GLN A 243 15.20 34.24 -19.30
CA GLN A 243 14.46 35.05 -20.27
C GLN A 243 12.99 34.56 -20.28
N PRO A 244 12.17 34.94 -19.28
CA PRO A 244 10.79 34.51 -19.23
C PRO A 244 9.98 35.12 -20.39
N PRO A 245 9.12 34.36 -21.07
CA PRO A 245 8.26 34.90 -22.12
C PRO A 245 7.19 35.83 -21.54
N ALA A 246 6.71 36.77 -22.35
CA ALA A 246 5.55 37.59 -21.99
C ALA A 246 4.29 36.71 -21.86
N LEU A 247 3.50 36.91 -20.80
CA LEU A 247 2.35 36.06 -20.48
C LEU A 247 1.34 35.97 -21.63
N ARG A 248 0.99 37.11 -22.24
CA ARG A 248 0.04 37.14 -23.37
C ARG A 248 0.55 36.38 -24.59
N SER A 249 1.83 36.57 -24.94
CA SER A 249 2.47 35.87 -26.05
C SER A 249 2.44 34.36 -25.82
N TYR A 250 2.87 33.91 -24.63
CA TYR A 250 2.87 32.49 -24.30
C TYR A 250 1.47 31.87 -24.25
N ALA A 251 0.49 32.57 -23.69
CA ALA A 251 -0.90 32.11 -23.69
C ALA A 251 -1.44 31.93 -25.12
N GLY A 252 -1.11 32.85 -26.04
CA GLY A 252 -1.41 32.73 -27.47
C GLY A 252 -0.76 31.49 -28.10
N THR A 253 0.52 31.23 -27.78
CA THR A 253 1.24 30.03 -28.21
C THR A 253 0.57 28.75 -27.73
N LEU A 254 0.15 28.68 -26.45
CA LEU A 254 -0.54 27.51 -25.92
C LEU A 254 -1.90 27.27 -26.59
N LEU A 255 -2.66 28.34 -26.85
CA LEU A 255 -3.93 28.26 -27.57
C LEU A 255 -3.72 27.73 -28.99
N GLN A 256 -2.69 28.23 -29.67
CA GLN A 256 -2.38 27.84 -31.04
C GLN A 256 -1.74 26.46 -31.12
N ALA A 257 -1.01 25.99 -30.10
CA ALA A 257 -0.34 24.69 -30.08
C ALA A 257 -1.24 23.54 -29.58
N ALA A 258 -2.42 23.85 -29.02
CA ALA A 258 -3.34 22.82 -28.53
C ALA A 258 -3.75 21.85 -29.65
N SER A 259 -3.43 20.56 -29.50
CA SER A 259 -3.82 19.49 -30.40
C SER A 259 -4.93 18.62 -29.78
N THR A 260 -5.82 18.09 -30.61
CA THR A 260 -6.93 17.20 -30.19
C THR A 260 -6.59 15.71 -30.37
N LEU A 261 -5.44 15.40 -30.95
CA LEU A 261 -5.02 14.03 -31.25
C LEU A 261 -4.45 13.35 -29.99
N PRO A 262 -5.09 12.29 -29.47
CA PRO A 262 -4.59 11.57 -28.31
C PRO A 262 -3.32 10.79 -28.67
N LEU A 263 -2.21 11.08 -27.99
CA LEU A 263 -0.98 10.30 -28.09
C LEU A 263 -0.85 9.38 -26.86
N PRO A 264 -0.63 8.06 -27.04
CA PRO A 264 -0.34 7.17 -25.93
C PRO A 264 0.96 7.61 -25.22
N LEU A 265 0.95 7.68 -23.89
CA LEU A 265 2.14 7.90 -23.06
C LEU A 265 2.90 9.22 -23.32
N GLY A 266 2.28 10.20 -23.98
CA GLY A 266 2.86 11.52 -24.21
C GLY A 266 2.50 12.54 -23.14
N SER A 267 3.39 13.51 -22.91
CA SER A 267 3.08 14.71 -22.12
C SER A 267 2.14 15.66 -22.89
N GLY A 268 2.20 15.65 -24.23
CA GLY A 268 1.60 16.70 -25.09
C GLY A 268 0.09 16.68 -25.33
N VAL A 269 -0.74 15.94 -24.59
CA VAL A 269 -2.21 16.02 -24.79
C VAL A 269 -2.78 17.18 -23.99
N SER A 270 -2.60 18.40 -24.52
CA SER A 270 -3.25 19.61 -23.99
C SER A 270 -4.74 19.57 -24.29
N HIS A 271 -5.52 18.90 -23.44
CA HIS A 271 -6.97 18.95 -23.51
C HIS A 271 -7.43 20.42 -23.29
N PRO A 272 -8.34 20.98 -24.11
CA PRO A 272 -8.79 22.38 -23.98
C PRO A 272 -9.27 22.76 -22.57
N ARG A 273 -9.80 21.79 -21.82
CA ARG A 273 -10.28 21.96 -20.44
C ARG A 273 -9.16 22.29 -19.43
N GLN A 274 -7.91 21.93 -19.73
CA GLN A 274 -6.75 22.20 -18.85
C GLN A 274 -6.13 23.57 -19.11
N LEU A 275 -6.42 24.19 -20.25
CA LEU A 275 -5.78 25.43 -20.68
C LEU A 275 -6.13 26.61 -19.76
N LYS A 276 -7.38 26.68 -19.29
CA LYS A 276 -7.80 27.69 -18.30
C LYS A 276 -6.96 27.61 -17.03
N GLU A 277 -6.73 26.41 -16.52
CA GLU A 277 -5.96 26.22 -15.28
C GLU A 277 -4.48 26.50 -15.48
N ARG A 278 -3.91 26.14 -16.64
CA ARG A 278 -2.53 26.51 -17.01
C ARG A 278 -2.38 28.04 -17.07
N ILE A 279 -3.21 28.73 -17.84
CA ILE A 279 -3.16 30.19 -18.00
C ILE A 279 -3.37 30.91 -16.67
N ALA A 280 -4.33 30.48 -15.85
CA ALA A 280 -4.56 31.05 -14.52
C ALA A 280 -3.33 30.90 -13.59
N MET A 281 -2.54 29.85 -13.80
CA MET A 281 -1.33 29.59 -13.01
C MET A 281 -0.08 30.34 -13.55
N LEU A 282 -0.07 30.80 -14.80
CA LEU A 282 1.05 31.57 -15.37
C LEU A 282 1.28 32.91 -14.66
N ALA A 283 0.22 33.51 -14.14
CA ALA A 283 0.28 34.78 -13.41
C ALA A 283 0.90 34.64 -11.99
N GLN A 284 1.07 33.41 -11.49
CA GLN A 284 1.63 33.16 -10.17
C GLN A 284 3.16 33.04 -10.25
N THR A 285 3.82 34.19 -10.21
CA THR A 285 5.27 34.36 -10.28
C THR A 285 6.04 33.78 -9.07
N ARG A 286 7.35 33.60 -9.29
CA ARG A 286 8.37 32.93 -8.46
C ARG A 286 8.09 32.95 -6.95
N ARG A 287 7.87 31.76 -6.38
CA ARG A 287 7.80 31.60 -4.91
C ARG A 287 9.20 31.76 -4.30
N SER A 288 9.27 32.38 -3.12
CA SER A 288 10.53 32.58 -2.39
C SER A 288 11.24 31.24 -2.14
N ALA A 289 12.57 31.27 -2.07
CA ALA A 289 13.36 30.07 -1.81
C ALA A 289 12.94 29.36 -0.51
N ARG A 290 12.59 30.12 0.54
CA ARG A 290 12.10 29.59 1.82
C ARG A 290 10.80 28.81 1.67
N ARG A 291 9.82 29.32 0.92
CA ARG A 291 8.54 28.62 0.69
C ARG A 291 8.72 27.34 -0.11
N ARG A 292 9.64 27.34 -1.09
CA ARG A 292 10.01 26.12 -1.83
C ARG A 292 10.68 25.10 -0.91
N ALA A 293 11.63 25.52 -0.09
CA ALA A 293 12.31 24.66 0.88
C ALA A 293 11.31 24.02 1.85
N ALA A 294 10.40 24.81 2.44
CA ALA A 294 9.35 24.31 3.32
C ALA A 294 8.45 23.27 2.62
N GLY A 295 8.05 23.51 1.37
CA GLY A 295 7.27 22.55 0.59
C GLY A 295 8.03 21.25 0.31
N THR A 296 9.32 21.33 -0.04
CA THR A 296 10.18 20.15 -0.21
C THR A 296 10.32 19.37 1.09
N THR A 297 10.55 20.06 2.22
CA THR A 297 10.64 19.43 3.54
C THR A 297 9.35 18.70 3.90
N LEU A 298 8.18 19.31 3.64
CA LEU A 298 6.89 18.65 3.86
C LEU A 298 6.74 17.37 3.02
N ILE A 299 7.15 17.39 1.75
CA ILE A 299 7.13 16.19 0.90
C ILE A 299 8.04 15.11 1.47
N LEU A 300 9.26 15.46 1.90
CA LEU A 300 10.19 14.50 2.51
C LEU A 300 9.63 13.90 3.81
N ILE A 301 8.96 14.70 4.64
CA ILE A 301 8.26 14.22 5.84
C ILE A 301 7.13 13.25 5.46
N LEU A 302 6.33 13.56 4.43
CA LEU A 302 5.27 12.67 3.97
C LEU A 302 5.81 11.35 3.41
N LEU A 303 6.90 11.41 2.64
CA LEU A 303 7.57 10.21 2.11
C LEU A 303 8.16 9.37 3.25
N GLY A 304 8.88 9.99 4.19
CA GLY A 304 9.43 9.31 5.36
C GLY A 304 8.34 8.72 6.27
N GLY A 305 7.25 9.46 6.48
CA GLY A 305 6.08 9.01 7.22
C GLY A 305 5.39 7.82 6.56
N ALA A 306 5.25 7.82 5.23
CA ALA A 306 4.72 6.67 4.50
C ALA A 306 5.61 5.43 4.64
N VAL A 307 6.94 5.60 4.59
CA VAL A 307 7.90 4.50 4.80
C VAL A 307 7.77 3.95 6.22
N LEU A 308 7.76 4.81 7.24
CA LEU A 308 7.64 4.40 8.65
C LEU A 308 6.31 3.70 8.92
N ALA A 309 5.20 4.25 8.41
CA ALA A 309 3.87 3.70 8.60
C ALA A 309 3.69 2.36 7.85
N ALA A 310 4.30 2.17 6.69
CA ALA A 310 4.33 0.89 6.00
C ALA A 310 5.07 -0.20 6.79
N HIS A 311 6.15 0.16 7.49
CA HIS A 311 6.92 -0.77 8.32
C HIS A 311 6.24 -1.09 9.66
N SER A 312 5.47 -0.16 10.23
CA SER A 312 4.71 -0.40 11.47
C SER A 312 3.40 -1.14 11.22
N ALA A 313 2.85 -1.08 10.01
CA ALA A 313 1.63 -1.78 9.61
C ALA A 313 1.81 -3.30 9.45
N VAL A 314 3.04 -3.82 9.44
CA VAL A 314 3.29 -5.27 9.42
C VAL A 314 2.95 -5.83 10.81
N PRO A 315 1.91 -6.67 10.95
CA PRO A 315 1.49 -7.16 12.25
C PRO A 315 2.61 -7.94 12.93
N ILE A 316 2.95 -7.55 14.15
CA ILE A 316 3.90 -8.26 15.03
C ILE A 316 3.46 -9.72 15.28
N ALA A 317 2.20 -10.07 14.98
CA ALA A 317 1.67 -11.42 15.03
C ALA A 317 2.40 -12.42 14.10
N THR A 318 2.96 -12.00 12.96
CA THR A 318 3.83 -12.88 12.14
C THR A 318 5.29 -12.89 12.61
N ARG A 319 5.64 -12.11 13.64
CA ARG A 319 6.97 -12.11 14.28
C ARG A 319 7.05 -12.97 15.52
N THR A 320 5.96 -13.60 15.92
CA THR A 320 6.02 -14.72 16.86
C THR A 320 6.18 -15.99 16.02
N VAL A 321 7.17 -16.83 16.35
CA VAL A 321 7.41 -18.15 15.75
C VAL A 321 8.26 -18.20 14.46
N ALA A 322 9.37 -17.46 14.40
CA ALA A 322 10.56 -18.02 13.75
C ALA A 322 11.37 -18.75 14.83
N GLY A 323 11.06 -20.02 15.05
CA GLY A 323 11.78 -20.92 15.96
C GLY A 323 11.23 -21.05 17.38
N MET A 324 10.00 -20.60 17.68
CA MET A 324 9.36 -20.77 18.99
C MET A 324 8.12 -21.67 18.90
N ASN A 325 8.20 -22.94 19.29
CA ASN A 325 7.00 -23.77 19.43
C ASN A 325 6.29 -23.37 20.74
N PRO A 326 4.97 -23.07 20.70
CA PRO A 326 4.23 -22.69 21.89
C PRO A 326 4.09 -23.87 22.86
N PRO A 327 3.87 -23.60 24.16
CA PRO A 327 3.57 -24.66 25.11
C PRO A 327 2.22 -25.30 24.76
N THR A 328 2.06 -26.60 25.01
CA THR A 328 0.81 -27.35 24.78
C THR A 328 0.44 -28.16 26.02
N GLN A 329 -0.84 -28.43 26.21
CA GLN A 329 -1.28 -29.30 27.32
C GLN A 329 -0.85 -30.75 27.08
N ASP A 330 -0.43 -31.44 28.14
CA ASP A 330 -0.30 -32.89 28.08
C ASP A 330 -1.63 -33.55 28.46
N ILE A 331 -2.47 -33.74 27.45
CA ILE A 331 -3.83 -34.27 27.60
C ILE A 331 -3.81 -35.66 28.27
N SER A 332 -2.77 -36.48 28.01
CA SER A 332 -2.65 -37.83 28.57
C SER A 332 -2.53 -37.87 30.10
N VAL A 333 -2.03 -36.77 30.68
CA VAL A 333 -1.89 -36.57 32.13
C VAL A 333 -3.05 -35.76 32.67
N ASN A 334 -3.43 -34.67 31.99
CA ASN A 334 -4.40 -33.70 32.50
C ASN A 334 -5.83 -34.25 32.52
N ASP A 335 -6.21 -35.13 31.58
CA ASP A 335 -7.53 -35.77 31.56
C ASP A 335 -7.78 -36.67 32.79
N LYS A 336 -6.71 -37.15 33.43
CA LYS A 336 -6.79 -37.92 34.68
C LYS A 336 -6.92 -37.04 35.91
N LEU A 337 -6.77 -35.72 35.76
CA LEU A 337 -6.81 -34.72 36.81
C LEU A 337 -7.81 -33.60 36.47
N PRO A 338 -9.09 -33.93 36.19
CA PRO A 338 -10.09 -32.91 35.90
C PRO A 338 -10.39 -32.08 37.15
N PRO A 339 -10.80 -30.81 36.97
CA PRO A 339 -11.27 -30.01 38.08
C PRO A 339 -12.53 -30.63 38.68
N ARG A 340 -12.53 -30.79 40.00
CA ARG A 340 -13.70 -31.30 40.73
C ARG A 340 -14.76 -30.22 40.76
N TYR A 341 -15.97 -30.55 40.31
CA TYR A 341 -17.11 -29.65 40.40
C TYR A 341 -17.46 -29.41 41.89
N PRO A 342 -17.38 -28.17 42.40
CA PRO A 342 -17.76 -27.88 43.78
C PRO A 342 -19.23 -28.19 44.05
N ILE A 343 -19.53 -28.95 45.12
CA ILE A 343 -20.90 -29.36 45.47
C ILE A 343 -21.82 -28.14 45.66
N ASP A 344 -21.33 -27.06 46.25
CA ASP A 344 -22.10 -25.83 46.45
C ASP A 344 -22.47 -25.14 45.13
N ALA A 345 -21.59 -25.22 44.13
CA ALA A 345 -21.86 -24.69 42.79
C ALA A 345 -22.90 -25.56 42.07
N VAL A 346 -22.87 -26.89 42.24
CA VAL A 346 -23.92 -27.79 41.73
C VAL A 346 -25.27 -27.48 42.36
N LYS A 347 -25.35 -27.33 43.69
CA LYS A 347 -26.60 -26.98 44.40
C LYS A 347 -27.21 -25.66 43.94
N LYS A 348 -26.37 -24.71 43.56
CA LYS A 348 -26.76 -23.38 43.06
C LYS A 348 -26.97 -23.34 41.54
N HIS A 349 -26.84 -24.48 40.85
CA HIS A 349 -26.92 -24.57 39.39
C HIS A 349 -25.93 -23.64 38.67
N GLU A 350 -24.78 -23.35 39.29
CA GLU A 350 -23.74 -22.47 38.77
C GLU A 350 -22.90 -23.22 37.73
N GLN A 351 -22.99 -22.83 36.46
CA GLN A 351 -22.21 -23.36 35.33
C GLN A 351 -21.43 -22.24 34.63
N GLY A 352 -20.47 -22.60 33.76
CA GLY A 352 -19.73 -21.59 32.99
C GLY A 352 -18.33 -22.04 32.59
N THR A 353 -17.59 -21.14 31.94
CA THR A 353 -16.20 -21.38 31.53
C THR A 353 -15.24 -20.52 32.34
N VAL A 354 -14.25 -21.14 32.97
CA VAL A 354 -13.14 -20.46 33.65
C VAL A 354 -11.94 -20.44 32.69
N TYR A 355 -11.39 -19.25 32.45
CA TYR A 355 -10.17 -19.08 31.66
C TYR A 355 -8.98 -18.86 32.58
N LEU A 356 -7.98 -19.73 32.49
CA LEU A 356 -6.74 -19.59 33.26
C LEU A 356 -5.57 -19.24 32.34
N ALA A 357 -4.72 -18.31 32.75
CA ALA A 357 -3.39 -18.15 32.20
C ALA A 357 -2.40 -18.91 33.08
N VAL A 358 -1.65 -19.84 32.48
CA VAL A 358 -0.65 -20.68 33.13
C VAL A 358 0.73 -20.35 32.56
N LEU A 359 1.68 -19.97 33.41
CA LEU A 359 3.08 -19.84 33.04
C LEU A 359 3.71 -21.22 33.10
N VAL A 360 3.98 -21.83 31.95
CA VAL A 360 4.63 -23.14 31.86
C VAL A 360 6.13 -22.94 31.93
N GLY A 361 6.80 -23.61 32.86
CA GLY A 361 8.24 -23.62 33.01
C GLY A 361 8.95 -24.49 31.96
N THR A 362 10.28 -24.46 31.95
CA THR A 362 11.11 -25.23 31.01
C THR A 362 10.98 -26.75 31.16
N GLN A 363 10.49 -27.21 32.31
CA GLN A 363 10.23 -28.62 32.61
C GLN A 363 8.76 -29.02 32.36
N GLY A 364 7.92 -28.11 31.84
CA GLY A 364 6.51 -28.40 31.61
C GLY A 364 5.60 -28.23 32.82
N MET A 365 6.13 -27.78 33.96
CA MET A 365 5.37 -27.55 35.19
C MET A 365 4.79 -26.12 35.24
N PRO A 366 3.61 -25.92 35.85
CA PRO A 366 3.04 -24.60 36.06
C PRO A 366 3.85 -23.82 37.12
N LEU A 367 4.42 -22.67 36.75
CA LEU A 367 5.14 -21.76 37.65
C LEU A 367 4.23 -20.68 38.25
N SER A 368 3.18 -20.29 37.52
CA SER A 368 2.21 -19.29 37.96
C SER A 368 0.89 -19.52 37.26
N ILE A 369 -0.22 -19.37 37.98
CA ILE A 369 -1.57 -19.58 37.46
C ILE A 369 -2.43 -18.42 37.92
N LYS A 370 -3.16 -17.80 36.99
CA LYS A 370 -4.08 -16.71 37.29
C LYS A 370 -5.33 -16.80 36.44
N GLN A 371 -6.47 -16.39 37.01
CA GLN A 371 -7.70 -16.24 36.24
C GLN A 371 -7.57 -15.09 35.25
N VAL A 372 -8.05 -15.31 34.03
CA VAL A 372 -8.21 -14.28 33.00
C VAL A 372 -9.69 -13.91 32.93
N HIS A 373 -9.98 -12.63 33.06
CA HIS A 373 -11.34 -12.12 32.87
C HIS A 373 -11.63 -12.02 31.37
N LYS A 374 -12.73 -12.66 30.93
CA LYS A 374 -13.23 -12.53 29.56
C LYS A 374 -14.50 -11.69 29.53
N PRO A 375 -14.78 -10.98 28.42
CA PRO A 375 -16.06 -10.29 28.23
C PRO A 375 -17.24 -11.27 28.39
N GLY A 376 -18.24 -10.89 29.20
CA GLY A 376 -19.42 -11.70 29.48
C GLY A 376 -19.63 -12.00 30.97
N PRO A 377 -20.61 -12.87 31.30
CA PRO A 377 -20.87 -13.30 32.67
C PRO A 377 -19.63 -13.93 33.30
N GLN A 378 -19.25 -13.48 34.50
CA GLN A 378 -18.09 -14.03 35.20
C GLN A 378 -18.45 -15.37 35.86
N PRO A 379 -17.55 -16.37 35.83
CA PRO A 379 -17.80 -17.65 36.49
C PRO A 379 -17.83 -17.47 38.01
N ALA A 380 -18.62 -18.29 38.70
CA ALA A 380 -18.68 -18.28 40.15
C ALA A 380 -17.29 -18.57 40.76
N GLN A 381 -16.96 -17.89 41.87
CA GLN A 381 -15.63 -17.98 42.49
C GLN A 381 -15.26 -19.41 42.90
N ASN A 382 -16.23 -20.24 43.26
CA ASN A 382 -16.00 -21.64 43.57
C ASN A 382 -15.50 -22.46 42.36
N LEU A 383 -16.02 -22.17 41.16
CA LEU A 383 -15.55 -22.79 39.92
C LEU A 383 -14.12 -22.33 39.59
N VAL A 384 -13.81 -21.05 39.85
CA VAL A 384 -12.46 -20.50 39.70
C VAL A 384 -11.47 -21.21 40.63
N ASN A 385 -11.83 -21.35 41.90
CA ASN A 385 -10.97 -22.01 42.89
C ASN A 385 -10.70 -23.48 42.53
N ALA A 386 -11.73 -24.21 42.10
CA ALA A 386 -11.59 -25.60 41.62
C ALA A 386 -10.66 -25.70 40.40
N SER A 387 -10.78 -24.75 39.48
CA SER A 387 -9.93 -24.65 38.28
C SER A 387 -8.47 -24.40 38.64
N LEU A 388 -8.20 -23.45 39.54
CA LEU A 388 -6.84 -23.14 40.01
C LEU A 388 -6.19 -24.35 40.70
N GLN A 389 -6.95 -25.07 41.54
CA GLN A 389 -6.45 -26.27 42.24
C GLN A 389 -6.12 -27.42 41.28
N ALA A 390 -6.90 -27.61 40.23
CA ALA A 390 -6.64 -28.62 39.21
C ALA A 390 -5.42 -28.26 38.36
N ALA A 391 -5.38 -27.03 37.86
CA ALA A 391 -4.30 -26.55 37.00
C ALA A 391 -2.93 -26.53 37.70
N ALA A 392 -2.90 -26.40 39.04
CA ALA A 392 -1.67 -26.51 39.83
C ALA A 392 -1.01 -27.90 39.76
N LYS A 393 -1.75 -28.94 39.37
CA LYS A 393 -1.28 -30.33 39.28
C LYS A 393 -1.06 -30.81 37.84
N TRP A 394 -1.36 -29.96 36.86
CA TRP A 394 -1.27 -30.30 35.45
C TRP A 394 0.16 -30.29 34.94
N HIS A 395 0.35 -31.03 33.85
CA HIS A 395 1.60 -31.08 33.11
C HIS A 395 1.38 -30.54 31.69
N PHE A 396 2.42 -29.90 31.17
CA PHE A 396 2.42 -29.27 29.87
C PHE A 396 3.68 -29.68 29.12
N LYS A 397 3.62 -29.68 27.79
CA LYS A 397 4.82 -29.68 26.97
C LYS A 397 5.36 -28.25 26.94
N PRO A 398 6.61 -28.00 27.36
CA PRO A 398 7.16 -26.65 27.45
C PRO A 398 7.29 -26.03 26.06
N ALA A 399 7.26 -24.71 26.01
CA ALA A 399 7.57 -23.99 24.77
C ALA A 399 9.04 -24.20 24.42
N THR A 400 9.39 -24.29 23.13
CA THR A 400 10.79 -24.45 22.71
C THR A 400 11.22 -23.33 21.79
N ARG A 401 12.32 -22.63 22.12
CA ARG A 401 12.98 -21.67 21.24
C ARG A 401 14.26 -22.25 20.68
N ASN A 402 14.36 -22.41 19.35
CA ASN A 402 15.50 -23.03 18.67
C ASN A 402 15.86 -24.40 19.29
N GLY A 403 14.85 -25.22 19.60
CA GLY A 403 15.00 -26.54 20.23
C GLY A 403 15.27 -26.52 21.75
N LYS A 404 15.48 -25.35 22.37
CA LYS A 404 15.70 -25.25 23.82
C LYS A 404 14.40 -24.89 24.55
N PRO A 405 14.01 -25.59 25.64
CA PRO A 405 12.83 -25.25 26.41
C PRO A 405 12.93 -23.85 27.01
N VAL A 406 11.84 -23.09 26.97
CA VAL A 406 11.72 -21.75 27.53
C VAL A 406 10.36 -21.58 28.22
N ALA A 407 10.32 -20.77 29.26
CA ALA A 407 9.06 -20.51 29.96
C ALA A 407 8.13 -19.64 29.11
N ALA A 408 6.84 -20.00 29.03
CA ALA A 408 5.85 -19.28 28.24
C ALA A 408 4.45 -19.42 28.83
N TRP A 409 3.59 -18.43 28.56
CA TRP A 409 2.19 -18.44 28.99
C TRP A 409 1.32 -19.23 28.00
N ILE A 410 0.39 -20.01 28.55
CA ILE A 410 -0.73 -20.65 27.83
C ILE A 410 -2.05 -20.23 28.48
N GLU A 411 -3.10 -20.05 27.67
CA GLU A 411 -4.46 -19.89 28.17
C GLU A 411 -5.22 -21.21 28.07
N VAL A 412 -5.88 -21.61 29.16
CA VAL A 412 -6.62 -22.87 29.25
C VAL A 412 -8.08 -22.58 29.64
N PRO A 413 -9.05 -22.89 28.75
CA PRO A 413 -10.47 -22.84 29.09
C PRO A 413 -10.88 -24.12 29.83
N ILE A 414 -11.63 -23.96 30.92
CA ILE A 414 -12.19 -25.05 31.73
C ILE A 414 -13.69 -24.87 31.77
N GLN A 415 -14.42 -25.84 31.24
CA GLN A 415 -15.88 -25.77 31.14
C GLN A 415 -16.54 -26.61 32.25
N PHE A 416 -17.45 -25.98 33.00
CA PHE A 416 -18.34 -26.65 33.93
C PHE A 416 -19.75 -26.66 33.33
N LEU A 417 -20.28 -27.85 33.08
CA LEU A 417 -21.62 -28.09 32.54
C LEU A 417 -22.42 -28.96 33.50
N ILE A 418 -23.69 -28.61 33.70
CA ILE A 418 -24.65 -29.46 34.41
C ILE A 418 -25.52 -30.09 33.32
N TYR A 419 -25.40 -31.40 33.14
CA TYR A 419 -26.34 -32.14 32.28
C TYR A 419 -27.61 -32.38 33.09
N ALA A 420 -28.75 -31.90 32.60
CA ALA A 420 -30.05 -32.36 33.11
C ALA A 420 -30.15 -33.87 32.80
N GLU A 421 -30.48 -34.69 33.79
CA GLU A 421 -30.76 -36.11 33.58
C GLU A 421 -31.79 -36.25 32.45
N GLN A 422 -31.36 -36.89 31.35
CA GLN A 422 -32.32 -37.38 30.37
C GLN A 422 -33.09 -38.51 31.03
N THR A 423 -34.40 -38.31 31.21
CA THR A 423 -35.36 -39.36 31.58
C THR A 423 -35.13 -40.57 30.65
N PRO A 424 -34.91 -41.79 31.17
CA PRO A 424 -34.63 -42.93 30.30
C PRO A 424 -35.87 -43.26 29.47
N ALA A 425 -35.71 -43.22 28.14
CA ALA A 425 -36.69 -43.72 27.19
C ALA A 425 -36.89 -45.23 27.38
N THR A 426 -38.13 -45.59 27.71
CA THR A 426 -38.89 -46.78 27.33
C THR A 426 -38.15 -48.12 27.23
N GLN A 427 -38.54 -49.03 28.13
CA GLN A 427 -38.28 -50.46 28.15
C GLN A 427 -38.29 -51.12 26.76
N HIS A 428 -37.16 -51.69 26.35
CA HIS A 428 -37.16 -52.75 25.34
C HIS A 428 -37.73 -54.03 25.97
N THR A 429 -38.92 -54.41 25.51
CA THR A 429 -39.52 -55.73 25.72
C THR A 429 -38.57 -56.81 25.21
N ARG A 430 -38.21 -57.72 26.12
CA ARG A 430 -37.40 -58.92 25.86
C ARG A 430 -38.26 -59.93 25.10
N LYS A 431 -38.02 -60.12 23.80
CA LYS A 431 -38.42 -61.33 23.05
C LYS A 431 -37.18 -62.19 22.78
N ARG A 432 -37.10 -63.34 23.48
CA ARG A 432 -36.40 -64.58 23.13
C ARG A 432 -37.04 -65.68 23.99
N SER A 433 -37.99 -66.44 23.45
CA SER A 433 -37.77 -67.74 22.80
C SER A 433 -37.35 -68.83 23.78
N ALA A 434 -38.33 -69.61 24.22
CA ALA A 434 -38.27 -71.06 24.35
C ALA A 434 -39.56 -71.60 23.71
#